data_AF-A0A7S2F735-F1
#
_entry.id   AF-A0A7S2F735-F1
#
_cell.length_a   1.000
_cell.length_b   1.000
_cell.length_c   1.000
_cell.angle_alpha   90.00
_cell.angle_beta   90.00
_cell.angle_gamma   90.00
#
_symmetry.space_group_name_H-M   'P 1'
#
loop_
_entity.id
_entity.type
_entity.pdbx_description
1 polymer ?
#
loop_
_entity_poly.entity_id
_entity_poly.type
_entity_poly.pdbx_seq_one_letter_code
_entity_poly.pdbx_strand_id
1 'polypeptide(L)'
;FTRDILDHRTKNNIRQFRHSRWCAQAMQEREIRLGFHYHGFVRIRDNSIVLKPFRFPDALLRSTLPMVAVRKCMSWGGYNDKTIIGNRLAFDAALRGSSEGYYLSPMVQRKHNLRNPEQLTKAVLDEAGVQAILDNEMLPFVDSRCGGGDGTPCLSQKWKDCHVSRPWFWRIRVCN
;
A
#
# COMPACT_ATOMS: atom_id res chain seq x y z
N PHE A 1 -1.19 -9.16 29.45
CA PHE A 1 -0.49 -8.05 28.79
C PHE A 1 0.95 -8.04 29.27
N THR A 2 1.84 -8.74 28.57
CA THR A 2 3.28 -8.77 28.81
C THR A 2 3.93 -7.63 28.03
N ARG A 3 4.78 -6.87 28.71
CA ARG A 3 5.57 -5.76 28.18
C ARG A 3 6.41 -6.18 26.96
N ASP A 4 6.18 -5.46 25.88
CA ASP A 4 7.20 -4.74 25.10
C ASP A 4 8.46 -5.48 24.65
N ILE A 5 8.32 -6.29 23.60
CA ILE A 5 9.13 -6.07 22.40
C ILE A 5 8.19 -6.26 21.21
N LEU A 6 7.45 -5.20 20.81
CA LEU A 6 7.07 -5.12 19.40
C LEU A 6 8.39 -5.15 18.63
N ASP A 7 8.61 -6.22 17.86
CA ASP A 7 9.80 -6.37 17.06
C ASP A 7 9.98 -5.11 16.16
N HIS A 8 11.21 -4.82 15.75
CA HIS A 8 11.51 -3.63 14.94
C HIS A 8 10.67 -3.54 13.66
N ARG A 9 10.34 -4.69 13.04
CA ARG A 9 9.51 -4.75 11.83
C ARG A 9 8.10 -4.31 12.16
N THR A 10 7.49 -4.81 13.23
CA THR A 10 6.15 -4.42 13.68
C THR A 10 6.07 -2.92 14.00
N LYS A 11 7.06 -2.37 14.73
CA LYS A 11 7.14 -0.92 15.00
C LYS A 11 7.21 -0.10 13.71
N ASN A 12 7.99 -0.53 12.71
CA ASN A 12 8.11 0.17 11.44
C ASN A 12 6.79 0.17 10.65
N ASN A 13 6.07 -0.95 10.62
CA ASN A 13 4.80 -1.04 9.91
C ASN A 13 3.72 -0.16 10.55
N ILE A 14 3.66 -0.14 11.88
CA ILE A 14 2.75 0.73 12.62
C ILE A 14 3.01 2.22 12.32
N ARG A 15 4.28 2.63 12.23
CA ARG A 15 4.64 4.01 11.84
C ARG A 15 4.10 4.35 10.45
N GLN A 16 4.22 3.43 9.49
CA GLN A 16 3.66 3.62 8.15
C GLN A 16 2.13 3.73 8.17
N PHE A 17 1.43 2.91 8.95
CA PHE A 17 -0.02 3.00 9.10
C PHE A 17 -0.46 4.30 9.76
N ARG A 18 0.25 4.76 10.80
CA ARG A 18 -0.03 6.05 11.44
C ARG A 18 0.14 7.20 10.46
N HIS A 19 1.19 7.18 9.65
CA HIS A 19 1.42 8.21 8.64
C HIS A 19 0.32 8.18 7.56
N SER A 20 -0.08 6.99 7.10
CA SER A 20 -1.19 6.84 6.15
C SER A 20 -2.51 7.42 6.68
N ARG A 21 -2.82 7.18 7.96
CA ARG A 21 -3.99 7.77 8.64
C ARG A 21 -3.91 9.29 8.67
N TRP A 22 -2.76 9.87 9.00
CA TRP A 22 -2.59 11.32 9.03
C TRP A 22 -2.79 11.95 7.65
N CYS A 23 -2.20 11.35 6.60
CA CYS A 23 -2.42 11.79 5.22
C CYS A 23 -3.91 11.71 4.83
N ALA A 24 -4.60 10.64 5.22
CA ALA A 24 -6.03 10.50 4.98
C ALA A 24 -6.86 11.60 5.66
N GLN A 25 -6.55 11.92 6.91
CA GLN A 25 -7.19 13.02 7.64
C GLN A 25 -6.96 14.36 6.95
N ALA A 26 -5.72 14.68 6.58
CA ALA A 26 -5.39 15.94 5.89
C ALA A 26 -6.10 16.07 4.53
N MET A 27 -6.22 14.97 3.78
CA MET A 27 -6.99 14.94 2.53
C MET A 27 -8.48 15.16 2.78
N GLN A 28 -9.07 14.50 3.78
CA GLN A 28 -10.48 14.66 4.13
C GLN A 28 -10.79 16.09 4.61
N GLU A 29 -9.93 16.67 5.45
CA GLU A 29 -10.06 18.08 5.88
C GLU A 29 -10.02 19.04 4.68
N ARG A 30 -9.20 18.74 3.67
CA ARG A 30 -9.12 19.52 2.44
C ARG A 30 -10.38 19.37 1.58
N GLU A 31 -10.92 18.16 1.45
CA GLU A 31 -12.20 17.90 0.76
C GLU A 31 -13.32 18.74 1.39
N ILE A 32 -13.43 18.71 2.73
CA ILE A 32 -14.43 19.48 3.49
C ILE A 32 -14.22 20.99 3.28
N ARG A 33 -12.98 21.47 3.44
CA ARG A 33 -12.66 22.90 3.35
C ARG A 33 -12.98 23.49 1.98
N LEU A 34 -12.75 22.73 0.91
CA LEU A 34 -12.86 23.21 -0.46
C LEU A 34 -14.13 22.73 -1.17
N GLY A 35 -14.98 21.94 -0.51
CA GLY A 35 -16.25 21.47 -1.07
C GLY A 35 -16.12 20.54 -2.27
N PHE A 36 -15.07 19.71 -2.32
CA PHE A 36 -14.89 18.72 -3.40
C PHE A 36 -14.50 17.36 -2.83
N HIS A 37 -14.60 16.31 -3.65
CA HIS A 37 -14.07 14.98 -3.33
C HIS A 37 -13.01 14.58 -4.35
N TYR A 38 -11.95 13.93 -3.88
CA TYR A 38 -11.03 13.25 -4.77
C TYR A 38 -11.76 12.12 -5.51
N HIS A 39 -11.39 11.84 -6.75
CA HIS A 39 -11.94 10.69 -7.49
C HIS A 39 -11.31 9.37 -7.05
N GLY A 40 -10.05 9.42 -6.63
CA GLY A 40 -9.27 8.28 -6.20
C GLY A 40 -7.99 8.69 -5.51
N PHE A 41 -7.23 7.71 -5.07
CA PHE A 41 -5.98 7.91 -4.34
C PHE A 41 -4.90 6.95 -4.83
N VAL A 42 -3.65 7.36 -4.61
CA VAL A 42 -2.46 6.53 -4.79
C VAL A 42 -1.66 6.58 -3.50
N ARG A 43 -1.52 5.44 -2.84
CA ARG A 43 -0.58 5.24 -1.73
C ARG A 43 0.64 4.50 -2.28
N ILE A 44 1.80 5.11 -2.14
CA ILE A 44 3.10 4.52 -2.49
C ILE A 44 4.03 4.59 -1.28
N ARG A 45 5.01 3.69 -1.21
CA ARG A 45 6.14 3.85 -0.28
C ARG A 45 7.07 4.94 -0.80
N ASP A 46 7.68 5.66 0.14
CA ASP A 46 8.68 6.70 -0.09
C ASP A 46 9.84 6.24 -0.98
N ASN A 47 10.23 4.97 -0.87
CA ASN A 47 11.30 4.39 -1.65
C ASN A 47 10.84 3.75 -2.97
N SER A 48 9.67 4.11 -3.50
CA SER A 48 9.14 3.54 -4.75
C SER A 48 9.62 4.32 -5.98
N ILE A 49 10.03 3.60 -7.04
CA ILE A 49 10.30 4.17 -8.37
C ILE A 49 9.27 3.71 -9.39
N VAL A 50 8.89 4.60 -10.30
CA VAL A 50 7.93 4.34 -11.37
C VAL A 50 8.67 3.91 -12.64
N LEU A 51 8.50 2.66 -13.07
CA LEU A 51 9.24 2.08 -14.20
C LEU A 51 8.61 2.32 -15.58
N LYS A 52 7.30 2.61 -15.63
CA LYS A 52 6.52 2.88 -16.83
C LYS A 52 5.52 4.00 -16.58
N PRO A 53 5.05 4.73 -17.62
CA PRO A 53 3.98 5.70 -17.47
C PRO A 53 2.77 5.10 -16.76
N PHE A 54 2.34 5.73 -15.67
CA PHE A 54 1.19 5.31 -14.90
C PHE A 54 -0.04 6.11 -15.35
N ARG A 55 -1.13 5.40 -15.63
CA ARG A 55 -2.46 5.98 -15.79
C ARG A 55 -3.37 5.36 -14.75
N PHE A 56 -4.15 6.20 -14.08
CA PHE A 56 -5.12 5.71 -13.12
C PHE A 56 -6.16 4.85 -13.87
N PRO A 57 -6.42 3.60 -13.44
CA PRO A 57 -7.37 2.74 -14.13
C PRO A 57 -8.77 3.33 -14.09
N ASP A 58 -9.30 3.62 -15.28
CA ASP A 58 -10.66 4.13 -15.47
C ASP A 58 -11.73 3.27 -14.78
N ALA A 59 -11.56 1.94 -14.80
CA ALA A 59 -12.47 1.01 -14.15
C ALA A 59 -12.54 1.21 -12.64
N LEU A 60 -11.44 1.61 -11.99
CA LEU A 60 -11.46 1.97 -10.57
C LEU A 60 -12.22 3.27 -10.35
N LEU A 61 -11.91 4.32 -11.13
CA LEU A 61 -12.52 5.64 -10.95
C LEU A 61 -14.03 5.64 -11.21
N ARG A 62 -14.49 4.85 -12.18
CA ARG A 62 -15.92 4.75 -12.54
C ARG A 62 -16.71 3.76 -11.70
N SER A 63 -16.05 2.96 -10.87
CA SER A 63 -16.74 1.98 -10.03
C SER A 63 -17.58 2.65 -8.95
N THR A 64 -18.82 2.20 -8.81
CA THR A 64 -19.74 2.56 -7.71
C THR A 64 -19.52 1.72 -6.46
N LEU A 65 -18.63 0.73 -6.51
CA LEU A 65 -18.26 -0.11 -5.37
C LEU A 65 -16.89 0.34 -4.84
N PRO A 66 -16.59 0.16 -3.54
CA PRO A 66 -15.25 0.42 -3.03
C PRO A 66 -14.26 -0.57 -3.65
N MET A 67 -13.27 -0.04 -4.37
CA MET A 67 -12.28 -0.86 -5.07
C MET A 67 -10.86 -0.34 -4.88
N VAL A 68 -9.92 -1.28 -4.76
CA VAL A 68 -8.48 -1.03 -4.81
C VAL A 68 -7.81 -1.91 -5.85
N ALA A 69 -6.69 -1.46 -6.40
CA ALA A 69 -5.72 -2.31 -7.06
C ALA A 69 -4.44 -2.39 -6.23
N VAL A 70 -3.96 -3.62 -6.07
CA VAL A 70 -2.72 -3.95 -5.37
C VAL A 70 -1.90 -4.93 -6.21
N ARG A 71 -0.61 -5.00 -5.95
CA ARG A 71 0.26 -5.94 -6.67
C ARG A 71 -0.05 -7.37 -6.26
N LYS A 72 -0.11 -8.28 -7.23
CA LYS A 72 -0.38 -9.71 -6.98
C LYS A 72 0.82 -10.42 -6.35
N CYS A 73 2.04 -10.05 -6.74
CA CYS A 73 3.27 -10.70 -6.31
C CYS A 73 3.68 -10.32 -4.88
N MET A 74 4.55 -11.16 -4.30
CA MET A 74 5.16 -10.92 -2.99
C MET A 74 4.13 -10.52 -1.94
N SER A 75 3.02 -11.24 -1.99
CA SER A 75 1.86 -11.13 -1.11
C SER A 75 1.95 -12.29 -0.11
N TRP A 76 2.42 -12.02 1.10
CA TRP A 76 2.76 -12.97 2.15
C TRP A 76 1.48 -13.46 2.87
N GLY A 77 0.56 -14.00 2.08
CA GLY A 77 -0.80 -14.39 2.52
C GLY A 77 -1.75 -13.21 2.72
N GLY A 78 -1.42 -12.02 2.22
CA GLY A 78 -2.21 -10.80 2.35
C GLY A 78 -2.27 -9.97 1.07
N TYR A 79 -2.53 -8.67 1.19
CA TYR A 79 -2.42 -7.74 0.07
C TYR A 79 -1.13 -6.94 0.17
N ASN A 80 -0.39 -6.89 -0.94
CA ASN A 80 0.85 -6.15 -1.04
C ASN A 80 0.62 -4.68 -0.66
N ASP A 81 1.30 -4.23 0.38
CA ASP A 81 1.09 -2.92 1.01
C ASP A 81 2.07 -1.84 0.53
N LYS A 82 2.91 -2.17 -0.47
CA LYS A 82 3.89 -1.24 -1.05
C LYS A 82 3.22 -0.19 -1.92
N THR A 83 2.18 -0.59 -2.64
CA THR A 83 1.42 0.29 -3.52
C THR A 83 -0.04 -0.14 -3.52
N ILE A 84 -0.91 0.82 -3.20
CA ILE A 84 -2.35 0.66 -3.21
C ILE A 84 -2.91 1.86 -3.95
N ILE A 85 -3.68 1.61 -5.00
CA ILE A 85 -4.49 2.65 -5.64
C ILE A 85 -5.94 2.27 -5.47
N GLY A 86 -6.84 3.25 -5.40
CA GLY A 86 -8.26 2.95 -5.26
C GLY A 86 -9.14 4.16 -5.50
N ASN A 87 -10.44 3.91 -5.63
CA ASN A 87 -11.40 5.00 -5.70
C ASN A 87 -11.65 5.60 -4.32
N ARG A 88 -12.30 6.76 -4.28
CA ARG A 88 -12.57 7.47 -3.03
C ARG A 88 -13.43 6.68 -2.04
N LEU A 89 -14.27 5.77 -2.52
CA LEU A 89 -15.11 4.89 -1.70
C LEU A 89 -14.27 3.93 -0.83
N ALA A 90 -13.13 3.47 -1.32
CA ALA A 90 -12.23 2.58 -0.57
C ALA A 90 -11.20 3.34 0.31
N PHE A 91 -11.17 4.67 0.23
CA PHE A 91 -10.11 5.51 0.79
C PHE A 91 -9.87 5.31 2.28
N ASP A 92 -10.93 5.39 3.08
CA ASP A 92 -10.81 5.31 4.54
C ASP A 92 -10.34 3.92 4.99
N ALA A 93 -10.92 2.86 4.40
CA ALA A 93 -10.51 1.48 4.66
C ALA A 93 -9.04 1.24 4.28
N ALA A 94 -8.60 1.76 3.13
CA ALA A 94 -7.24 1.53 2.62
C ALA A 94 -6.15 2.33 3.34
N LEU A 95 -6.45 3.54 3.82
CA LEU A 95 -5.44 4.45 4.40
C LEU A 95 -5.51 4.56 5.92
N ARG A 96 -6.70 4.48 6.51
CA ARG A 96 -6.90 4.55 7.97
C ARG A 96 -7.10 3.18 8.56
N GLY A 97 -7.79 2.31 7.84
CA GLY A 97 -8.25 1.02 8.33
C GLY A 97 -7.16 0.17 8.96
N SER A 98 -5.96 0.06 8.40
CA SER A 98 -4.89 -0.74 9.03
C SER A 98 -4.44 -0.17 10.38
N SER A 99 -4.41 1.16 10.54
CA SER A 99 -4.07 1.77 11.83
C SER A 99 -5.20 1.59 12.85
N GLU A 100 -6.46 1.79 12.43
CA GLU A 100 -7.62 1.66 13.29
C GLU A 100 -7.87 0.20 13.67
N GLY A 101 -7.73 -0.73 12.72
CA GLY A 101 -7.76 -2.17 12.99
C GLY A 101 -6.60 -2.64 13.87
N TYR A 102 -5.43 -2.00 13.79
CA TYR A 102 -4.31 -2.33 14.68
C TYR A 102 -4.53 -1.82 16.11
N TYR A 103 -4.96 -0.57 16.27
CA TYR A 103 -5.02 0.11 17.57
C TYR A 103 -6.38 0.03 18.26
N LEU A 104 -7.48 0.07 17.51
CA LEU A 104 -8.84 0.23 18.02
C LEU A 104 -9.64 -1.08 17.99
N SER A 105 -9.26 -2.04 17.13
CA SER A 105 -9.96 -3.34 17.05
C SER A 105 -9.01 -4.53 17.26
N PRO A 106 -8.67 -4.87 18.51
CA PRO A 106 -7.93 -6.10 18.83
C PRO A 106 -8.62 -7.37 18.29
N MET A 107 -9.93 -7.30 18.00
CA MET A 107 -10.69 -8.39 17.40
C MET A 107 -10.20 -8.76 16.00
N VAL A 108 -9.81 -7.81 15.15
CA VAL A 108 -9.30 -8.11 13.81
C VAL A 108 -8.00 -8.91 13.90
N GLN A 109 -7.11 -8.53 14.81
CA GLN A 109 -5.86 -9.28 15.05
C GLN A 109 -6.10 -10.67 15.63
N ARG A 110 -7.00 -10.79 16.63
CA ARG A 110 -7.29 -12.06 17.29
C ARG A 110 -8.06 -13.03 16.40
N LYS A 111 -9.04 -12.54 15.62
CA LYS A 111 -9.90 -13.34 14.75
C LYS A 111 -9.12 -13.97 13.58
N HIS A 112 -8.08 -13.29 13.09
CA HIS A 112 -7.38 -13.69 11.88
C HIS A 112 -5.95 -14.22 12.11
N ASN A 113 -5.47 -14.31 13.35
CA ASN A 113 -4.10 -14.75 13.69
C ASN A 113 -3.03 -14.07 12.80
N LEU A 114 -3.17 -12.75 12.65
CA LEU A 114 -2.40 -11.96 11.67
C LEU A 114 -0.92 -11.94 12.03
N ARG A 115 -0.07 -12.36 11.09
CA ARG A 115 1.39 -12.47 11.28
C ARG A 115 2.17 -11.34 10.64
N ASN A 116 1.55 -10.58 9.74
CA ASN A 116 2.23 -9.52 9.00
C ASN A 116 1.28 -8.40 8.53
N PRO A 117 1.83 -7.25 8.11
CA PRO A 117 1.07 -6.07 7.67
C PRO A 117 0.16 -6.31 6.47
N GLU A 118 0.57 -7.17 5.54
CA GLU A 118 -0.18 -7.45 4.32
C GLU A 118 -1.45 -8.25 4.66
N GLN A 119 -1.36 -9.18 5.60
CA GLN A 119 -2.52 -9.92 6.12
C GLN A 119 -3.50 -8.98 6.84
N LEU A 120 -2.99 -8.04 7.63
CA LEU A 120 -3.82 -7.01 8.25
C LEU A 120 -4.50 -6.11 7.21
N THR A 121 -3.76 -5.68 6.19
CA THR A 121 -4.29 -4.89 5.09
C THR A 121 -5.41 -5.64 4.37
N LYS A 122 -5.22 -6.93 4.10
CA LYS A 122 -6.25 -7.79 3.51
C LYS A 122 -7.48 -7.90 4.41
N ALA A 123 -7.30 -8.25 5.68
CA ALA A 123 -8.42 -8.44 6.61
C ALA A 123 -9.29 -7.18 6.74
N VAL A 124 -8.66 -6.00 6.86
CA VAL A 124 -9.39 -4.74 6.98
C VAL A 124 -10.14 -4.39 5.70
N LEU A 125 -9.52 -4.59 4.53
CA LEU A 125 -10.18 -4.31 3.25
C LEU A 125 -11.34 -5.27 3.00
N ASP A 126 -11.16 -6.57 3.28
CA ASP A 126 -12.23 -7.58 3.16
C ASP A 126 -13.41 -7.27 4.09
N GLU A 127 -13.14 -6.93 5.35
CA GLU A 127 -14.18 -6.63 6.35
C GLU A 127 -14.95 -5.36 6.00
N ALA A 128 -14.29 -4.40 5.36
CA ALA A 128 -14.93 -3.18 4.82
C ALA A 128 -15.62 -3.41 3.46
N GLY A 129 -15.65 -4.64 2.94
CA GLY A 129 -16.29 -4.97 1.65
C GLY A 129 -15.58 -4.38 0.43
N VAL A 130 -14.29 -4.03 0.55
CA VAL A 130 -13.49 -3.45 -0.53
C VAL A 130 -13.04 -4.54 -1.50
N GLN A 131 -13.34 -4.38 -2.79
CA GLN A 131 -12.89 -5.32 -3.81
C GLN A 131 -11.44 -5.03 -4.23
N ALA A 132 -10.61 -6.07 -4.28
CA ALA A 132 -9.21 -5.95 -4.67
C ALA A 132 -8.95 -6.52 -6.08
N ILE A 133 -8.41 -5.68 -6.96
CA ILE A 133 -7.83 -6.09 -8.24
C ILE A 133 -6.36 -6.44 -8.00
N LEU A 134 -5.96 -7.65 -8.36
CA LEU A 134 -4.59 -8.15 -8.17
C LEU A 134 -3.85 -8.18 -9.50
N ASP A 135 -3.02 -7.17 -9.76
CA ASP A 135 -2.31 -7.02 -11.03
C ASP A 135 -0.89 -6.46 -10.82
N ASN A 136 0.10 -7.13 -11.40
CA ASN A 136 1.50 -6.71 -11.31
C ASN A 136 1.88 -5.64 -12.33
N GLU A 137 1.28 -5.65 -13.51
CA GLU A 137 1.61 -4.77 -14.64
C GLU A 137 0.87 -3.43 -14.54
N MET A 138 -0.33 -3.42 -13.95
CA MET A 138 -1.12 -2.20 -13.72
C MET A 138 -0.41 -1.20 -12.81
N LEU A 139 0.47 -1.68 -11.92
CA LEU A 139 1.14 -0.88 -10.90
C LEU A 139 2.65 -0.85 -11.16
N PRO A 140 3.16 0.11 -11.94
CA PRO A 140 4.56 0.19 -12.33
C PRO A 140 5.48 0.74 -11.23
N PHE A 141 5.05 0.67 -9.97
CA PHE A 141 5.78 1.12 -8.79
C PHE A 141 6.60 -0.04 -8.21
N VAL A 142 7.89 0.17 -8.04
CA VAL A 142 8.83 -0.85 -7.57
C VAL A 142 9.67 -0.30 -6.42
N ASP A 143 9.93 -1.14 -5.42
CA ASP A 143 10.78 -0.86 -4.26
C ASP A 143 12.23 -0.62 -4.71
N SER A 144 12.70 0.63 -4.59
CA SER A 144 14.09 1.02 -4.82
C SER A 144 14.89 1.06 -3.51
N ARG A 145 16.17 0.75 -3.61
CA ARG A 145 17.15 0.77 -2.51
C ARG A 145 18.39 1.50 -2.96
N CYS A 146 19.14 2.07 -2.04
CA CYS A 146 20.51 2.49 -2.31
C CYS A 146 21.39 1.24 -2.20
N GLY A 147 21.88 0.72 -3.32
CA GLY A 147 22.66 -0.52 -3.35
C GLY A 147 23.98 -0.34 -4.10
N GLY A 148 25.05 -0.53 -3.36
CA GLY A 148 26.41 -0.11 -3.71
C GLY A 148 26.82 1.05 -2.80
N GLY A 149 28.01 0.99 -2.21
CA GLY A 149 28.53 2.04 -1.31
C GLY A 149 28.61 3.46 -1.92
N ASP A 150 28.20 3.62 -3.18
CA ASP A 150 28.07 4.87 -3.93
C ASP A 150 26.71 5.57 -3.73
N GLY A 151 25.74 4.94 -3.04
CA GLY A 151 24.42 5.51 -2.79
C GLY A 151 23.47 5.51 -4.00
N THR A 152 23.84 4.86 -5.10
CA THR A 152 23.04 4.83 -6.33
C THR A 152 21.75 4.03 -6.13
N PRO A 153 20.58 4.57 -6.53
CA PRO A 153 19.33 3.83 -6.51
C PRO A 153 19.38 2.60 -7.44
N CYS A 154 18.94 1.47 -6.92
CA CYS A 154 18.75 0.22 -7.65
C CYS A 154 17.40 -0.39 -7.25
N LEU A 155 16.86 -1.26 -8.11
CA LEU A 155 15.64 -1.98 -7.82
C LEU A 155 15.89 -3.13 -6.86
N SER A 156 14.99 -3.34 -5.90
CA SER A 156 15.03 -4.52 -5.04
C SER A 156 15.10 -5.81 -5.86
N GLN A 157 15.71 -6.86 -5.29
CA GLN A 157 15.78 -8.14 -5.99
C GLN A 157 14.37 -8.72 -6.21
N LYS A 158 14.21 -9.48 -7.31
CA LYS A 158 12.90 -10.00 -7.74
C LYS A 158 12.17 -10.84 -6.70
N TRP A 159 12.88 -11.51 -5.78
CA TRP A 159 12.30 -12.29 -4.69
C TRP A 159 11.71 -11.42 -3.57
N LYS A 160 12.11 -10.15 -3.49
CA LYS A 160 11.63 -9.18 -2.49
C LYS A 160 10.53 -8.28 -3.03
N ASP A 161 10.65 -7.90 -4.31
CA ASP A 161 9.64 -7.15 -5.02
C ASP A 161 9.63 -7.56 -6.50
N CYS A 162 8.47 -7.88 -7.07
CA CYS A 162 8.43 -8.18 -8.50
C CYS A 162 8.57 -6.90 -9.31
N HIS A 163 8.95 -7.02 -10.58
CA HIS A 163 9.07 -5.86 -11.49
C HIS A 163 8.08 -6.02 -12.63
N VAL A 164 7.55 -4.90 -13.14
CA VAL A 164 6.81 -4.91 -14.40
C VAL A 164 7.69 -5.37 -15.55
N SER A 165 7.07 -5.93 -16.58
CA SER A 165 7.72 -6.31 -17.81
C SER A 165 8.54 -5.15 -18.42
N ARG A 166 9.61 -5.46 -19.16
CA ARG A 166 10.36 -4.45 -19.92
C ARG A 166 9.61 -4.04 -21.20
N PRO A 167 9.96 -2.90 -21.84
CA PRO A 167 11.00 -1.94 -21.47
C PRO A 167 10.59 -1.01 -20.32
N TRP A 168 11.58 -0.48 -19.60
CA TRP A 168 11.41 0.53 -18.56
C TRP A 168 11.90 1.89 -19.06
N PHE A 169 11.31 2.97 -18.56
CA PHE A 169 11.76 4.34 -18.88
C PHE A 169 13.17 4.62 -18.35
N TRP A 170 13.48 4.13 -17.14
CA TRP A 170 14.78 4.33 -16.50
C TRP A 170 15.78 3.23 -16.86
N ARG A 171 17.04 3.63 -17.12
CA ARG A 171 18.19 2.71 -17.13
C ARG A 171 18.65 2.44 -15.68
N ILE A 172 17.86 1.66 -14.95
CA ILE A 172 18.13 1.31 -13.54
C ILE A 172 18.51 -0.17 -13.40
N ARG A 173 19.51 -0.46 -12.57
CA ARG A 173 19.97 -1.82 -12.26
C ARG A 173 19.15 -2.44 -11.13
N VAL A 174 19.15 -3.76 -11.04
CA VAL A 174 18.70 -4.48 -9.84
C VAL A 174 19.85 -4.48 -8.83
N CYS A 175 19.55 -4.35 -7.54
CA CYS A 175 20.55 -4.42 -6.49
C CYS A 175 21.18 -5.81 -6.43
N ASN A 176 22.51 -5.85 -6.33
CA ASN A 176 23.27 -7.07 -6.06
C ASN A 176 23.03 -7.56 -4.63
#